data_AF-A0A1I7UPT9-F1
#
_entry.id   AF-A0A1I7UPT9-F1
#
_cell.length_a   1.000
_cell.length_b   1.000
_cell.length_c   1.000
_cell.angle_alpha   90.00
_cell.angle_beta   90.00
_cell.angle_gamma   90.00
#
_symmetry.space_group_name_H-M   'P 1'
#
loop_
_entity.id
_entity.type
_entity.pdbx_description
1 polymer ?
#
loop_
_entity_poly.entity_id
_entity_poly.type
_entity_poly.pdbx_seq_one_letter_code
_entity_poly.pdbx_strand_id
1 'polypeptide(L)'
;MNANIHHIGETHWQLFNECSQGMLQSFLGSLNTRGYPDRHCLTDWNVIGEWDGKFRLQHAQSKKFLCFNKRARVTLRFIGTDAKCTFIEEIRDNGFSRMRSAWKPELYLGFNGRGRFQNPLSYHLKPRCFDWIKLVRYVPESEKHVCPALPKPKPTTAIEHSSFVHNVARSSFLKKVSATHDSLYRPQSKSL
;
A
#
# COMPACT_ATOMS: atom_id res chain seq x y z
N MET A 1 -38.60 -6.45 26.72
CA MET A 1 -37.42 -7.34 26.61
C MET A 1 -36.60 -6.85 25.43
N ASN A 2 -35.58 -6.03 25.67
CA ASN A 2 -34.70 -5.55 24.59
C ASN A 2 -33.69 -6.64 24.28
N ALA A 3 -33.76 -7.21 23.08
CA ALA A 3 -32.74 -8.13 22.60
C ALA A 3 -31.39 -7.39 22.53
N ASN A 4 -30.39 -7.91 23.24
CA ASN A 4 -29.00 -7.53 23.02
C ASN A 4 -28.63 -7.93 21.59
N ILE A 5 -28.72 -6.98 20.66
CA ILE A 5 -28.16 -7.12 19.33
C ILE A 5 -26.64 -7.07 19.54
N HIS A 6 -26.01 -8.23 19.70
CA HIS A 6 -24.58 -8.33 19.51
C HIS A 6 -24.29 -7.85 18.09
N HIS A 7 -23.67 -6.68 17.95
CA HIS A 7 -23.24 -6.19 16.65
C HIS A 7 -22.17 -7.15 16.11
N ILE A 8 -22.58 -8.01 15.16
CA ILE A 8 -21.68 -8.95 14.48
C ILE A 8 -20.82 -8.13 13.50
N GLY A 9 -19.50 -8.12 13.72
CA GLY A 9 -18.56 -7.35 12.92
C GLY A 9 -17.11 -7.55 13.36
N GLU A 10 -16.19 -6.85 12.71
CA GLU A 10 -14.75 -6.91 13.00
C GLU A 10 -14.16 -5.50 13.14
N THR A 11 -13.13 -5.37 13.98
CA THR A 11 -12.33 -4.15 14.07
C THR A 11 -11.20 -4.20 13.06
N HIS A 12 -11.14 -3.21 12.18
CA HIS A 12 -10.05 -3.03 11.22
C HIS A 12 -9.18 -1.84 11.61
N TRP A 13 -7.91 -1.92 11.25
CA TRP A 13 -7.00 -0.77 11.29
C TRP A 13 -6.75 -0.24 9.88
N GLN A 14 -6.67 1.08 9.76
CA GLN A 14 -6.01 1.76 8.65
C GLN A 14 -4.74 2.42 9.20
N LEU A 15 -3.63 2.25 8.49
CA LEU A 15 -2.31 2.65 8.97
C LEU A 15 -1.80 3.81 8.11
N PHE A 16 -1.78 5.01 8.69
CA PHE A 16 -1.28 6.21 8.05
C PHE A 16 0.22 6.36 8.30
N ASN A 17 1.02 6.47 7.24
CA ASN A 17 2.46 6.69 7.36
C ASN A 17 2.80 8.17 7.35
N GLU A 18 3.56 8.61 8.36
CA GLU A 18 3.89 10.02 8.55
C GLU A 18 4.82 10.59 7.46
N CYS A 19 5.67 9.78 6.85
CA CYS A 19 6.62 10.26 5.85
C CYS A 19 5.99 10.37 4.45
N SER A 20 5.12 9.43 4.07
CA SER A 20 4.43 9.46 2.78
C SER A 20 3.10 10.20 2.80
N GLN A 21 2.57 10.52 3.98
CA GLN A 21 1.25 11.14 4.17
C GLN A 21 0.13 10.34 3.49
N GLY A 22 0.18 9.01 3.61
CA GLY A 22 -0.75 8.12 2.92
C GLY A 22 -0.98 6.81 3.65
N MET A 23 -2.07 6.13 3.32
CA MET A 23 -2.46 4.87 3.97
C MET A 23 -1.67 3.69 3.41
N LEU A 24 -1.24 2.78 4.29
CA LEU A 24 -0.77 1.46 3.91
C LEU A 24 -1.85 0.74 3.12
N GLN A 25 -1.51 0.28 1.93
CA GLN A 25 -2.39 -0.47 1.07
C GLN A 25 -1.73 -1.69 0.44
N SER A 26 -2.57 -2.68 0.11
CA SER A 26 -2.24 -3.77 -0.81
C SER A 26 -2.89 -3.49 -2.17
N PHE A 27 -2.12 -2.97 -3.13
CA PHE A 27 -2.58 -2.71 -4.48
C PHE A 27 -1.90 -3.64 -5.48
N LEU A 28 -2.69 -4.40 -6.26
CA LEU A 28 -2.20 -5.41 -7.21
C LEU A 28 -1.16 -6.37 -6.60
N GLY A 29 -1.38 -6.76 -5.33
CA GLY A 29 -0.48 -7.64 -4.58
C GLY A 29 0.80 -6.99 -4.05
N SER A 30 0.99 -5.68 -4.26
CA SER A 30 2.15 -4.92 -3.78
C SER A 30 1.78 -4.02 -2.59
N LEU A 31 2.68 -3.97 -1.61
CA LEU A 31 2.58 -3.07 -0.46
C LEU A 31 3.15 -1.69 -0.77
N ASN A 32 2.40 -0.65 -0.44
CA ASN A 32 2.84 0.75 -0.53
C ASN A 32 1.98 1.64 0.38
N THR A 33 2.39 2.89 0.60
CA THR A 33 1.65 3.85 1.44
C THR A 33 1.10 5.01 0.61
N ARG A 34 0.42 4.68 -0.49
CA ARG A 34 -0.28 5.64 -1.37
C ARG A 34 -1.80 5.47 -1.33
N GLY A 35 -2.30 4.74 -0.33
CA GLY A 35 -3.72 4.50 -0.16
C GLY A 35 -4.43 5.74 0.35
N TYR A 36 -5.73 5.82 0.03
CA TYR A 36 -6.64 6.83 0.54
C TYR A 36 -7.56 6.23 1.61
N PRO A 37 -7.95 6.99 2.64
CA PRO A 37 -8.76 6.49 3.75
C PRO A 37 -10.14 5.96 3.34
N ASP A 38 -10.71 6.42 2.24
CA ASP A 38 -12.01 5.98 1.70
C ASP A 38 -11.92 4.67 0.88
N ARG A 39 -10.70 4.20 0.58
CA ARG A 39 -10.45 2.98 -0.22
C ARG A 39 -10.25 1.75 0.66
N HIS A 40 -11.22 1.48 1.54
CA HIS A 40 -11.19 0.42 2.55
C HIS A 40 -10.73 -0.94 2.03
N CYS A 41 -11.16 -1.35 0.84
CA CYS A 41 -10.76 -2.62 0.22
C CYS A 41 -9.26 -2.81 0.02
N LEU A 42 -8.52 -1.70 -0.10
CA LEU A 42 -7.07 -1.70 -0.28
C LEU A 42 -6.33 -1.41 1.03
N THR A 43 -6.97 -0.67 1.94
CA THR A 43 -6.29 -0.06 3.11
C THR A 43 -6.64 -0.70 4.44
N ASP A 44 -7.62 -1.60 4.48
CA ASP A 44 -8.05 -2.22 5.72
C ASP A 44 -7.20 -3.44 6.08
N TRP A 45 -6.84 -3.48 7.36
CA TRP A 45 -6.06 -4.55 7.96
C TRP A 45 -6.77 -5.11 9.17
N ASN A 46 -7.04 -6.40 9.14
CA ASN A 46 -7.43 -7.17 10.33
C ASN A 46 -6.22 -7.26 11.25
N VAL A 47 -6.44 -7.05 12.54
CA VAL A 47 -5.39 -7.11 13.55
C VAL A 47 -5.63 -8.31 14.43
N ILE A 48 -4.68 -9.25 14.37
CA ILE A 48 -4.73 -10.49 15.13
C ILE A 48 -3.71 -10.34 16.26
N GLY A 49 -4.19 -10.00 17.44
CA GLY A 49 -3.37 -9.87 18.64
C GLY A 49 -2.98 -11.22 19.23
N GLU A 50 -1.83 -11.24 19.88
CA GLU A 50 -1.32 -12.33 20.70
C GLU A 50 -1.26 -11.87 22.16
N TRP A 51 -1.28 -12.83 23.09
CA TRP A 51 -1.39 -12.57 24.53
C TRP A 51 -0.21 -11.80 25.13
N ASP A 52 0.95 -11.81 24.47
CA ASP A 52 2.17 -11.11 24.88
C ASP A 52 2.33 -9.72 24.26
N GLY A 53 1.24 -9.15 23.73
CA GLY A 53 1.22 -7.81 23.14
C GLY A 53 1.78 -7.75 21.70
N LYS A 54 2.17 -8.90 21.13
CA LYS A 54 2.48 -9.01 19.71
C LYS A 54 1.21 -9.01 18.87
N PHE A 55 1.34 -8.66 17.60
CA PHE A 55 0.21 -8.72 16.68
C PHE A 55 0.65 -9.02 15.26
N ARG A 56 -0.31 -9.46 14.45
CA ARG A 56 -0.14 -9.71 13.01
C ARG A 56 -1.16 -8.87 12.24
N LEU A 57 -0.70 -8.32 11.12
CA LEU A 57 -1.53 -7.54 10.21
C LEU A 57 -1.92 -8.39 9.01
N GLN A 58 -3.22 -8.61 8.83
CA GLN A 58 -3.76 -9.35 7.69
C GLN A 58 -4.59 -8.39 6.83
N HIS A 59 -4.29 -8.29 5.54
CA HIS A 59 -5.08 -7.49 4.62
C HIS A 59 -6.51 -8.01 4.56
N ALA A 60 -7.49 -7.16 4.86
CA ALA A 60 -8.87 -7.58 5.08
C ALA A 60 -9.49 -8.28 3.86
N GLN A 61 -9.22 -7.79 2.65
CA GLN A 61 -9.77 -8.36 1.42
C GLN A 61 -9.03 -9.62 0.95
N SER A 62 -7.69 -9.57 0.90
CA SER A 62 -6.89 -10.66 0.30
C SER A 62 -6.53 -11.77 1.28
N LYS A 63 -6.79 -11.55 2.58
CA LYS A 63 -6.45 -12.44 3.69
C LYS A 63 -4.95 -12.76 3.79
N LYS A 64 -4.10 -11.98 3.12
CA LYS A 64 -2.64 -12.12 3.19
C LYS A 64 -2.08 -11.29 4.34
N PHE A 65 -1.16 -11.88 5.07
CA PHE A 65 -0.40 -11.26 6.15
C PHE A 65 0.75 -10.43 5.61
N LEU A 66 0.96 -9.26 6.22
CA LEU A 66 2.15 -8.45 6.03
C LEU A 66 3.31 -9.10 6.78
N CYS A 67 4.40 -9.37 6.07
CA CYS A 67 5.57 -10.02 6.64
C CYS A 67 6.86 -9.40 6.10
N PHE A 68 7.94 -9.46 6.89
CA PHE A 68 9.29 -9.38 6.35
C PHE A 68 9.67 -10.67 5.61
N ASN A 69 10.52 -10.55 4.60
CA ASN A 69 11.16 -11.69 3.95
C ASN A 69 12.61 -11.85 4.44
N LYS A 70 13.30 -12.90 3.99
CA LYS A 70 14.69 -13.18 4.38
C LYS A 70 15.67 -12.03 4.06
N ARG A 71 15.34 -11.17 3.08
CA ARG A 71 16.11 -9.98 2.67
C ARG A 71 15.69 -8.70 3.40
N ALA A 72 14.98 -8.82 4.52
CA ALA A 72 14.46 -7.69 5.31
C ALA A 72 13.56 -6.72 4.51
N ARG A 73 12.86 -7.21 3.47
CA ARG A 73 11.84 -6.45 2.73
C ARG A 73 10.45 -6.92 3.09
N VAL A 74 9.47 -6.02 3.02
CA VAL A 74 8.06 -6.40 3.22
C VAL A 74 7.48 -7.18 2.04
N THR A 75 6.58 -8.09 2.34
CA THR A 75 5.84 -8.93 1.40
C THR A 75 4.48 -9.31 1.98
N LEU A 76 3.58 -9.81 1.14
CA LEU A 76 2.31 -10.41 1.55
C LEU A 76 2.36 -11.93 1.44
N ARG A 77 1.86 -12.66 2.45
CA ARG A 77 1.83 -14.13 2.50
C ARG A 77 0.49 -14.66 3.01
N PHE A 78 0.02 -15.80 2.49
CA PHE A 78 -1.21 -16.43 3.03
C PHE A 78 -1.01 -17.04 4.41
N ILE A 79 0.16 -17.63 4.66
CA ILE A 79 0.53 -18.19 5.97
C ILE A 79 1.23 -17.10 6.77
N GLY A 80 0.64 -16.73 7.90
CA GLY A 80 1.09 -15.65 8.78
C GLY A 80 1.54 -16.10 10.17
N THR A 81 1.84 -17.37 10.39
CA THR A 81 2.27 -17.89 11.71
C THR A 81 3.77 -17.75 11.98
N ASP A 82 4.56 -17.38 10.97
CA ASP A 82 6.00 -17.12 11.11
C ASP A 82 6.24 -15.79 11.85
N ALA A 83 7.23 -15.75 12.75
CA ALA A 83 7.63 -14.53 13.46
C ALA A 83 7.96 -13.34 12.53
N LYS A 84 8.27 -13.61 11.25
CA LYS A 84 8.43 -12.60 10.19
C LYS A 84 7.16 -11.78 9.91
N CYS A 85 6.00 -12.32 10.23
CA CYS A 85 4.68 -11.70 10.04
C CYS A 85 4.16 -11.03 11.32
N THR A 86 4.93 -11.09 12.40
CA THR A 86 4.57 -10.63 13.73
C THR A 86 5.31 -9.36 14.07
N PHE A 87 4.58 -8.41 14.66
CA PHE A 87 5.06 -7.09 15.02
C PHE A 87 4.82 -6.81 16.50
N ILE A 88 5.64 -5.95 17.06
CA ILE A 88 5.48 -5.34 18.37
C ILE A 88 5.29 -3.85 18.15
N GLU A 89 4.30 -3.28 18.82
CA GLU A 89 4.05 -1.85 18.76
C GLU A 89 4.87 -1.14 19.84
N GLU A 90 5.53 -0.07 19.43
CA GLU A 90 6.21 0.85 20.32
C GLU A 90 5.60 2.24 20.15
N ILE A 91 4.87 2.69 21.16
CA ILE A 91 4.27 4.03 21.17
C ILE A 91 5.35 5.00 21.63
N ARG A 92 5.57 6.06 20.84
CA ARG A 92 6.52 7.11 21.15
C ARG A 92 5.88 8.21 22.01
N ASP A 93 6.72 8.99 22.69
CA ASP A 93 6.31 10.15 23.48
C ASP A 93 5.52 11.20 22.67
N ASN A 94 5.73 11.25 21.35
CA ASN A 94 5.00 12.14 20.44
C ASN A 94 3.68 11.54 19.91
N GLY A 95 3.23 10.40 20.47
CA GLY A 95 1.97 9.75 20.14
C GLY A 95 1.98 8.86 18.89
N PHE A 96 3.08 8.84 18.13
CA PHE A 96 3.20 7.97 16.96
C PHE A 96 3.57 6.54 17.36
N SER A 97 3.04 5.58 16.61
CA SER A 97 3.37 4.17 16.75
C SER A 97 4.53 3.79 15.83
N ARG A 98 5.42 2.93 16.32
CA ARG A 98 6.40 2.19 15.52
C ARG A 98 6.08 0.71 15.56
N MET A 99 6.22 0.04 14.43
CA MET A 99 5.97 -1.39 14.33
C MET A 99 7.29 -2.11 14.12
N ARG A 100 7.83 -2.63 15.22
CA ARG A 100 9.07 -3.42 15.22
C ARG A 100 8.78 -4.86 14.87
N SER A 101 9.66 -5.49 14.10
CA SER A 101 9.59 -6.92 13.79
C SER A 101 9.86 -7.76 15.03
N ALA A 102 9.04 -8.78 15.26
CA ALA A 102 9.29 -9.78 16.31
C ALA A 102 10.42 -10.76 15.92
N TRP A 103 10.70 -10.94 14.63
CA TRP A 103 11.77 -11.82 14.15
C TRP A 103 13.16 -11.19 14.27
N LYS A 104 13.27 -9.89 14.00
CA LYS A 104 14.54 -9.14 13.93
C LYS A 104 14.34 -7.73 14.49
N PRO A 105 14.71 -7.48 15.77
CA PRO A 105 14.38 -6.23 16.46
C PRO A 105 14.91 -4.96 15.79
N GLU A 106 15.93 -5.06 14.95
CA GLU A 106 16.48 -3.95 14.17
C GLU A 106 15.57 -3.51 13.01
N LEU A 107 14.55 -4.30 12.66
CA LEU A 107 13.65 -4.01 11.55
C LEU A 107 12.37 -3.33 12.02
N TYR A 108 12.14 -2.14 11.50
CA TYR A 108 10.87 -1.42 11.64
C TYR A 108 10.15 -1.36 10.31
N LEU A 109 8.82 -1.44 10.36
CA LEU A 109 7.98 -1.21 9.19
C LEU A 109 8.02 0.28 8.83
N GLY A 110 8.48 0.60 7.61
CA GLY A 110 8.57 1.98 7.17
C GLY A 110 8.46 2.14 5.66
N PHE A 111 8.00 3.32 5.25
CA PHE A 111 7.85 3.73 3.86
C PHE A 111 8.37 5.15 3.68
N ASN A 112 9.02 5.40 2.55
CA ASN A 112 9.59 6.69 2.24
C ASN A 112 8.52 7.68 1.76
N GLY A 113 8.89 8.95 1.56
CA GLY A 113 7.96 9.99 1.13
C GLY A 113 7.27 9.74 -0.22
N ARG A 114 7.78 8.81 -1.05
CA ARG A 114 7.14 8.37 -2.30
C ARG A 114 6.21 7.17 -2.10
N GLY A 115 5.98 6.76 -0.86
CA GLY A 115 5.19 5.59 -0.47
C GLY A 115 5.80 4.24 -0.88
N ARG A 116 7.12 4.15 -1.05
CA ARG A 116 7.82 2.87 -1.29
C ARG A 116 8.45 2.38 -0.01
N PHE A 117 8.57 1.07 0.15
CA PHE A 117 9.23 0.47 1.31
C PHE A 117 10.60 1.12 1.56
N GLN A 118 10.80 1.61 2.79
CA GLN A 118 12.01 2.28 3.22
C GLN A 118 13.04 1.22 3.61
N ASN A 119 14.31 1.44 3.25
CA ASN A 119 15.40 0.61 3.72
C ASN A 119 15.48 0.71 5.26
N PRO A 120 15.35 -0.39 6.02
CA PRO A 120 15.40 -0.36 7.48
C PRO A 120 16.68 0.26 8.05
N LEU A 121 17.82 0.12 7.34
CA LEU A 121 19.10 0.70 7.76
C LEU A 121 19.09 2.24 7.80
N SER A 122 18.12 2.89 7.15
CA SER A 122 18.01 4.35 7.21
C SER A 122 17.18 4.85 8.40
N TYR A 123 16.84 4.00 9.36
CA TYR A 123 16.00 4.34 10.50
C TYR A 123 16.50 5.58 11.25
N HIS A 124 17.79 5.63 11.59
CA HIS A 124 18.39 6.76 12.30
C HIS A 124 18.44 8.05 11.45
N LEU A 125 18.48 7.93 10.13
CA LEU A 125 18.54 9.07 9.21
C LEU A 125 17.15 9.63 8.88
N LYS A 126 16.12 8.77 8.88
CA LYS A 126 14.76 9.10 8.46
C LYS A 126 13.72 8.50 9.41
N PRO A 127 13.77 8.84 10.72
CA PRO A 127 12.94 8.19 11.74
C PRO A 127 11.43 8.35 11.47
N ARG A 128 11.01 9.52 10.96
CA ARG A 128 9.61 9.79 10.59
C ARG A 128 9.03 8.81 9.56
N CYS A 129 9.87 8.17 8.75
CA CYS A 129 9.41 7.19 7.75
C CYS A 129 8.99 5.85 8.33
N PHE A 130 9.19 5.68 9.64
CA PHE A 130 8.79 4.50 10.42
C PHE A 130 7.70 4.83 11.45
N ASP A 131 7.24 6.08 11.48
CA ASP A 131 6.19 6.55 12.39
C ASP A 131 4.81 6.39 11.73
N TRP A 132 3.85 5.88 12.50
CA TRP A 132 2.51 5.53 12.05
C TRP A 132 1.44 6.13 12.95
N ILE A 133 0.31 6.49 12.35
CA ILE A 133 -0.95 6.71 13.06
C ILE A 133 -1.88 5.54 12.74
N LYS A 134 -2.47 4.96 13.78
CA LYS A 134 -3.45 3.88 13.66
C LYS A 134 -4.85 4.47 13.74
N LEU A 135 -5.62 4.33 12.68
CA LEU A 135 -7.04 4.66 12.68
C LEU A 135 -7.82 3.36 12.85
N VAL A 136 -8.63 3.29 13.90
CA VAL A 136 -9.44 2.12 14.23
C VAL A 136 -10.85 2.35 13.73
N ARG A 137 -11.40 1.41 12.97
CA ARG A 137 -12.80 1.44 12.54
C ARG A 137 -13.48 0.09 12.79
N TYR A 138 -14.75 0.13 13.14
CA TYR A 138 -15.59 -1.05 13.21
C TYR A 138 -16.22 -1.31 11.83
N VAL A 139 -16.25 -2.58 11.42
CA VAL A 139 -16.81 -3.03 10.14
C VAL A 139 -17.93 -4.02 10.42
N PRO A 140 -19.19 -3.66 10.15
CA PRO A 140 -20.32 -4.57 10.27
C PRO A 140 -20.16 -5.79 9.35
N GLU A 141 -20.73 -6.93 9.73
CA GLU A 141 -20.71 -8.16 8.91
C GLU A 141 -21.21 -7.92 7.47
N SER A 142 -22.24 -7.10 7.31
CA SER A 142 -22.83 -6.74 6.01
C SER A 142 -21.86 -6.04 5.05
N GLU A 143 -20.79 -5.43 5.57
CA GLU A 143 -19.81 -4.66 4.79
C GLU A 143 -18.52 -5.43 4.49
N LYS A 144 -18.30 -6.59 5.11
CA LYS A 144 -17.03 -7.34 5.01
C LYS A 144 -16.68 -7.83 3.60
N HIS A 145 -17.68 -7.98 2.72
CA HIS A 145 -17.52 -8.56 1.38
C HIS A 145 -17.83 -7.58 0.24
N VAL A 146 -17.98 -6.29 0.52
CA VAL A 146 -18.42 -5.29 -0.48
C VAL A 146 -17.33 -4.93 -1.50
N CYS A 147 -16.13 -5.46 -1.33
CA CYS A 147 -15.03 -5.20 -2.24
C CYS A 147 -15.19 -5.99 -3.55
N PRO A 148 -15.35 -5.31 -4.70
CA PRO A 148 -15.37 -6.02 -5.98
C PRO A 148 -14.07 -6.82 -6.12
N ALA A 149 -14.21 -8.09 -6.50
CA ALA A 149 -13.06 -8.90 -6.83
C ALA A 149 -12.27 -8.18 -7.93
N LEU A 150 -10.96 -8.00 -7.72
CA LEU A 150 -10.09 -7.52 -8.80
C LEU A 150 -10.35 -8.42 -10.02
N PRO A 151 -10.61 -7.85 -11.22
CA PRO A 151 -10.81 -8.67 -12.40
C PRO A 151 -9.62 -9.62 -12.53
N LYS A 152 -9.89 -10.93 -12.51
CA LYS A 152 -8.87 -11.92 -12.86
C LYS A 152 -8.34 -11.51 -14.24
N PRO A 153 -7.02 -11.42 -14.46
CA PRO A 153 -6.51 -11.28 -15.82
C PRO A 153 -7.08 -12.46 -16.60
N LYS A 154 -7.98 -12.18 -17.54
CA LYS A 154 -8.45 -13.19 -18.49
C LYS A 154 -7.18 -13.71 -19.18
N PRO A 155 -6.98 -15.04 -19.32
CA PRO A 155 -5.93 -15.53 -20.20
C PRO A 155 -6.24 -14.97 -21.59
N THR A 156 -5.47 -13.97 -22.00
CA THR A 156 -5.59 -13.36 -23.32
C THR A 156 -5.28 -14.47 -24.31
N THR A 157 -6.29 -14.95 -25.02
CA THR A 157 -6.07 -15.51 -26.35
C THR A 157 -5.18 -14.53 -27.08
N ALA A 158 -3.99 -14.98 -27.49
CA ALA A 158 -3.14 -14.21 -28.38
C ALA A 158 -3.95 -13.73 -29.58
N ILE A 159 -3.59 -12.56 -30.14
CA ILE A 159 -4.29 -11.74 -31.16
C ILE A 159 -5.17 -10.68 -30.46
N GLU A 160 -4.83 -9.39 -30.33
CA GLU A 160 -4.40 -8.45 -31.38
C GLU A 160 -3.74 -7.16 -30.78
N HIS A 161 -2.92 -7.28 -29.74
CA HIS A 161 -2.31 -6.10 -29.06
C HIS A 161 -1.23 -5.37 -29.87
N SER A 162 -0.78 -5.91 -31.02
CA SER A 162 0.29 -5.30 -31.80
C SER A 162 -0.16 -4.07 -32.61
N SER A 163 -1.40 -4.07 -33.14
CA SER A 163 -1.88 -2.97 -34.00
C SER A 163 -2.12 -1.69 -33.21
N PHE A 164 -2.71 -1.78 -32.02
CA PHE A 164 -2.99 -0.63 -31.17
C PHE A 164 -1.71 0.03 -30.65
N VAL A 165 -0.77 -0.77 -30.12
CA VAL A 165 0.50 -0.24 -29.61
C VAL A 165 1.34 0.35 -30.75
N HIS A 166 1.35 -0.30 -31.92
CA HIS A 166 2.02 0.24 -33.11
C HIS A 166 1.38 1.55 -33.60
N ASN A 167 0.06 1.67 -33.58
CA ASN A 167 -0.66 2.89 -33.98
C ASN A 167 -0.46 4.04 -32.97
N VAL A 168 -0.39 3.74 -31.67
CA VAL A 168 -0.08 4.74 -30.63
C VAL A 168 1.39 5.16 -30.68
N ALA A 169 2.32 4.23 -30.92
CA ALA A 169 3.74 4.55 -31.11
C ALA A 169 3.97 5.37 -32.39
N ARG A 170 3.32 5.01 -33.51
CA ARG A 170 3.41 5.74 -34.78
C ARG A 170 2.81 7.15 -34.67
N SER A 171 1.64 7.30 -34.04
CA SER A 171 1.01 8.62 -33.86
C SER A 171 1.80 9.52 -32.91
N SER A 172 2.39 8.99 -31.85
CA SER A 172 3.26 9.76 -30.95
C SER A 172 4.59 10.15 -31.60
N PHE A 173 5.16 9.30 -32.47
CA PHE A 173 6.33 9.61 -33.27
C PHE A 173 6.05 10.71 -34.29
N LEU A 174 4.97 10.60 -35.08
CA LEU A 174 4.58 11.61 -36.08
C LEU A 174 4.26 12.97 -35.43
N LYS A 175 3.63 12.99 -34.25
CA LYS A 175 3.41 14.22 -33.49
C LYS A 175 4.72 14.88 -33.04
N LYS A 176 5.73 14.09 -32.65
CA LYS A 176 7.05 14.62 -32.29
C LYS A 176 7.79 15.17 -33.51
N VAL A 177 7.71 14.51 -34.66
CA VAL A 177 8.33 14.98 -35.91
C VAL A 177 7.69 16.28 -36.41
N SER A 178 6.35 16.40 -36.33
CA SER A 178 5.64 17.65 -36.66
C SER A 178 6.04 18.80 -35.74
N ALA A 179 6.16 18.55 -34.43
CA ALA A 179 6.54 19.57 -33.45
C ALA A 179 7.99 20.08 -33.65
N THR A 180 8.91 19.22 -34.12
CA THR A 180 10.27 19.64 -34.49
C THR A 180 10.33 20.35 -35.83
N HIS A 181 9.44 20.02 -36.79
CA HIS A 181 9.34 20.76 -38.05
C HIS A 181 8.81 22.18 -37.81
N ASP A 182 7.78 22.33 -36.97
CA ASP A 182 7.20 23.65 -36.64
C ASP A 182 8.15 24.52 -35.79
N SER A 183 9.05 23.93 -35.00
CA SER A 183 10.05 24.70 -34.24
C SER A 183 11.21 25.21 -35.11
N LEU A 184 11.47 24.59 -36.26
CA LEU A 184 12.55 24.98 -37.17
C LEU A 184 12.16 26.10 -38.14
N TYR A 185 10.87 26.40 -38.28
CA TYR A 185 10.35 27.44 -39.19
C TYR A 185 9.65 28.61 -38.48
N ARG A 186 9.81 28.76 -37.16
CA ARG A 186 9.23 29.89 -36.42
C ARG A 186 10.04 31.18 -36.72
N PRO A 187 9.46 32.24 -37.32
CA PRO A 187 10.17 33.48 -37.54
C PRO A 187 10.49 34.13 -36.19
N GLN A 188 11.74 34.53 -35.99
CA GLN A 188 12.11 35.37 -34.85
C GLN A 188 11.49 36.76 -35.03
N SER A 189 10.44 37.06 -34.26
CA SER A 189 9.97 38.43 -34.10
C SER A 189 11.01 39.20 -33.29
N LYS A 190 11.74 40.10 -33.95
CA LYS A 190 12.59 41.11 -33.29
C LYS A 190 11.71 42.10 -32.54
N SER A 191 11.97 42.28 -31.25
CA SER A 191 11.49 43.39 -30.43
C SER A 191 12.23 44.68 -30.80
N LEU A 192 11.47 45.75 -31.06
CA LEU A 192 11.90 47.14 -30.94
C LEU A 192 11.15 47.74 -29.75
#